data_AF-A0A935IM47-F1
#
_entry.id   AF-A0A935IM47-F1
#
_cell.length_a   1.000
_cell.length_b   1.000
_cell.length_c   1.000
_cell.angle_alpha   90.00
_cell.angle_beta   90.00
_cell.angle_gamma   90.00
#
_symmetry.space_group_name_H-M   'P 1'
#
loop_
_entity.id
_entity.type
_entity.pdbx_description
1 polymer ?
#
loop_
_entity_poly.entity_id
_entity_poly.type
_entity_poly.pdbx_seq_one_letter_code
_entity_poly.pdbx_strand_id
1 'polypeptide(L)'
;MKRFPIHTTGFEAGAMRRRRAVLGAAVLAYALAPLLALRLYGPAAVDFAWDAAIGTGLAATGLLALLPLLSVRWWAAQSREADRLRVVQALHRQLSYLLAALLVAHAVGLVLLEPRVVEYLLPTAPGYMLAGLLALVLVTVLIVTSRARLRRRWSHSGWRRWHAAMSAAAIGLTGWHLWGAAYWVVTPRALLAAGWLLGVPTVLSLVWHRRPPARLAADTQSSPGPRCAVGASLVWSMLVLIVIAVAAFAWRPAADVRPDPHPYPCPTGGCL
;
A
#
# COMPACT_ATOMS: atom_id res chain seq x y z
N MET A 1 -5.35 -21.09 44.66
CA MET A 1 -5.93 -21.53 43.37
C MET A 1 -4.82 -21.77 42.35
N LYS A 2 -4.53 -23.03 42.01
CA LYS A 2 -3.56 -23.38 40.94
C LYS A 2 -4.28 -23.23 39.58
N ARG A 3 -3.77 -22.38 38.68
CA ARG A 3 -4.25 -22.32 37.28
C ARG A 3 -3.72 -23.55 36.55
N PHE A 4 -4.62 -24.41 36.08
CA PHE A 4 -4.24 -25.51 35.21
C PHE A 4 -3.78 -24.95 33.84
N PRO A 5 -2.66 -25.44 33.29
CA PRO A 5 -2.22 -25.05 31.96
C PRO A 5 -3.25 -25.54 30.93
N ILE A 6 -3.86 -24.59 30.21
CA ILE A 6 -4.70 -24.92 29.06
C ILE A 6 -3.74 -25.42 27.97
N HIS A 7 -3.69 -26.73 27.77
CA HIS A 7 -3.04 -27.32 26.61
C HIS A 7 -3.81 -26.90 25.36
N THR A 8 -3.30 -25.88 24.66
CA THR A 8 -3.76 -25.57 23.30
C THR A 8 -3.44 -26.78 22.44
N THR A 9 -4.48 -27.42 21.92
CA THR A 9 -4.32 -28.61 21.10
C THR A 9 -3.56 -28.24 19.81
N GLY A 10 -2.66 -29.11 19.34
CA GLY A 10 -1.85 -28.83 18.13
C GLY A 10 -2.69 -28.48 16.88
N PHE A 11 -3.97 -28.88 16.87
CA PHE A 11 -4.94 -28.56 15.83
C PHE A 11 -5.23 -27.04 15.71
N GLU A 12 -5.41 -26.33 16.83
CA GLU A 12 -5.69 -24.89 16.82
C GLU A 12 -4.50 -24.07 16.31
N ALA A 13 -3.28 -24.50 16.67
CA ALA A 13 -2.05 -23.89 16.19
C ALA A 13 -1.89 -24.02 14.67
N GLY A 14 -2.23 -25.18 14.10
CA GLY A 14 -2.23 -25.42 12.65
C GLY A 14 -3.24 -24.52 11.90
N ALA A 15 -4.47 -24.46 12.40
CA ALA A 15 -5.52 -23.62 11.79
C ALA A 15 -5.15 -22.13 11.78
N MET A 16 -4.56 -21.61 12.88
CA MET A 16 -4.08 -20.23 12.95
C MET A 16 -2.96 -19.94 11.94
N ARG A 17 -1.99 -20.87 11.79
CA ARG A 17 -0.90 -20.72 10.81
C ARG A 17 -1.44 -20.64 9.39
N ARG A 18 -2.36 -21.53 9.01
CA ARG A 18 -3.00 -21.54 7.69
C ARG A 18 -3.73 -20.22 7.40
N ARG A 19 -4.52 -19.71 8.35
CA ARG A 19 -5.25 -18.44 8.19
C ARG A 19 -4.31 -17.25 7.99
N ARG A 20 -3.20 -17.19 8.74
CA ARG A 20 -2.17 -16.15 8.57
C ARG A 20 -1.51 -16.23 7.20
N ALA A 21 -1.20 -17.44 6.72
CA ALA A 21 -0.64 -17.64 5.40
C ALA A 21 -1.61 -17.17 4.29
N VAL A 22 -2.90 -17.52 4.39
CA VAL A 22 -3.93 -17.07 3.44
C VAL A 22 -4.06 -15.54 3.44
N LEU A 23 -4.10 -14.90 4.62
CA LEU A 23 -4.16 -13.45 4.70
C LEU A 23 -2.90 -12.81 4.09
N GLY A 24 -1.70 -13.30 4.44
CA GLY A 24 -0.45 -12.82 3.89
C GLY A 24 -0.40 -12.95 2.37
N ALA A 25 -0.83 -14.09 1.82
CA ALA A 25 -0.91 -14.33 0.38
C ALA A 25 -1.91 -13.37 -0.30
N ALA A 26 -3.09 -13.16 0.28
CA ALA A 26 -4.08 -12.22 -0.26
C ALA A 26 -3.55 -10.78 -0.27
N VAL A 27 -2.87 -10.36 0.81
CA VAL A 27 -2.23 -9.05 0.88
C VAL A 27 -1.14 -8.90 -0.17
N LEU A 28 -0.27 -9.91 -0.32
CA LEU A 28 0.80 -9.90 -1.31
C LEU A 28 0.24 -9.85 -2.73
N ALA A 29 -0.76 -10.68 -3.04
CA ALA A 29 -1.40 -10.71 -4.36
C ALA A 29 -1.98 -9.33 -4.72
N TYR A 30 -2.65 -8.67 -3.76
CA TYR A 30 -3.18 -7.32 -3.97
C TYR A 30 -2.07 -6.28 -4.14
N ALA A 31 -1.03 -6.34 -3.30
CA ALA A 31 0.11 -5.41 -3.38
C ALA A 31 0.88 -5.50 -4.70
N LEU A 32 0.93 -6.70 -5.30
CA LEU A 32 1.62 -6.97 -6.57
C LEU A 32 0.73 -6.83 -7.81
N ALA A 33 -0.58 -6.71 -7.64
CA ALA A 33 -1.51 -6.55 -8.76
C ALA A 33 -1.17 -5.36 -9.68
N PRO A 34 -0.67 -4.22 -9.17
CA PRO A 34 -0.15 -3.15 -10.02
C PRO A 34 0.99 -3.57 -10.95
N LEU A 35 1.99 -4.29 -10.43
CA LEU A 35 3.11 -4.75 -11.25
C LEU A 35 2.63 -5.71 -12.33
N LEU A 36 1.70 -6.62 -11.99
CA LEU A 36 1.13 -7.56 -12.94
C LEU A 36 0.31 -6.84 -14.03
N ALA A 37 -0.49 -5.85 -13.67
CA ALA A 37 -1.26 -5.07 -14.64
C ALA A 37 -0.34 -4.36 -15.64
N LEU A 38 0.72 -3.71 -15.17
CA LEU A 38 1.70 -3.08 -16.05
C LEU A 38 2.52 -4.11 -16.84
N ARG A 39 2.73 -5.32 -16.29
CA ARG A 39 3.40 -6.42 -17.01
C ARG A 39 2.63 -6.89 -18.23
N LEU A 40 1.30 -6.87 -18.16
CA LEU A 40 0.41 -7.39 -19.19
C LEU A 40 -0.02 -6.31 -20.19
N TYR A 41 -0.15 -5.06 -19.75
CA TYR A 41 -0.79 -3.98 -20.53
C TYR A 41 0.04 -2.69 -20.63
N GLY A 42 1.23 -2.68 -20.02
CA GLY A 42 2.13 -1.53 -20.01
C GLY A 42 3.08 -1.45 -21.20
N PRO A 43 3.87 -0.37 -21.29
CA PRO A 43 4.90 -0.22 -22.30
C PRO A 43 6.01 -1.27 -22.16
N ALA A 44 6.90 -1.30 -23.16
CA ALA A 44 8.12 -2.09 -23.12
C ALA A 44 9.05 -1.64 -21.97
N ALA A 45 9.89 -2.56 -21.51
CA ALA A 45 10.92 -2.28 -20.51
C ALA A 45 11.96 -1.30 -21.08
N VAL A 46 12.48 -0.42 -20.22
CA VAL A 46 13.52 0.55 -20.58
C VAL A 46 14.89 0.00 -20.19
N ASP A 47 15.11 -0.13 -18.88
CA ASP A 47 16.28 -0.76 -18.30
C ASP A 47 15.94 -1.35 -16.93
N PHE A 48 16.77 -2.28 -16.47
CA PHE A 48 16.50 -3.01 -15.23
C PHE A 48 16.39 -2.09 -14.01
N ALA A 49 17.28 -1.10 -13.86
CA ALA A 49 17.33 -0.29 -12.66
C ALA A 49 16.16 0.71 -12.61
N TRP A 50 15.86 1.33 -13.74
CA TRP A 50 14.69 2.18 -13.91
C TRP A 50 13.39 1.40 -13.68
N ASP A 51 13.23 0.24 -14.32
CA ASP A 51 12.03 -0.58 -14.16
C ASP A 51 11.89 -1.13 -12.75
N ALA A 52 13.00 -1.40 -12.04
CA ALA A 52 12.97 -1.73 -10.63
C ALA A 52 12.47 -0.54 -9.79
N ALA A 53 12.96 0.67 -10.04
CA ALA A 53 12.49 1.88 -9.37
C ALA A 53 10.99 2.12 -9.63
N ILE A 54 10.52 1.98 -10.87
CA ILE A 54 9.09 2.02 -11.21
C ILE A 54 8.32 0.90 -10.47
N GLY A 55 8.81 -0.34 -10.51
CA GLY A 55 8.20 -1.49 -9.86
C GLY A 55 8.02 -1.31 -8.35
N THR A 56 8.99 -0.68 -7.66
CA THR A 56 8.83 -0.35 -6.23
C THR A 56 7.70 0.65 -5.97
N GLY A 57 7.55 1.68 -6.82
CA GLY A 57 6.45 2.65 -6.75
C GLY A 57 5.07 1.99 -6.99
N LEU A 58 5.00 0.99 -7.87
CA LEU A 58 3.79 0.22 -8.12
C LEU A 58 3.43 -0.70 -6.95
N ALA A 59 4.41 -1.35 -6.34
CA ALA A 59 4.19 -2.16 -5.14
C ALA A 59 3.69 -1.29 -3.97
N ALA A 60 4.29 -0.10 -3.80
CA ALA A 60 3.84 0.91 -2.85
C ALA A 60 2.39 1.33 -3.13
N THR A 61 2.04 1.60 -4.38
CA THR A 61 0.67 1.93 -4.79
C THR A 61 -0.33 0.84 -4.37
N GLY A 62 0.00 -0.43 -4.62
CA GLY A 62 -0.85 -1.56 -4.22
C GLY A 62 -1.04 -1.65 -2.71
N LEU A 63 0.01 -1.43 -1.92
CA LEU A 63 -0.09 -1.36 -0.46
C LEU A 63 -0.93 -0.17 0.01
N LEU A 64 -0.73 1.02 -0.57
CA LEU A 64 -1.49 2.22 -0.22
C LEU A 64 -3.00 2.02 -0.45
N ALA A 65 -3.37 1.44 -1.59
CA ALA A 65 -4.77 1.15 -1.91
C ALA A 65 -5.38 0.05 -1.02
N LEU A 66 -4.58 -0.91 -0.56
CA LEU A 66 -5.05 -2.01 0.28
C LEU A 66 -5.27 -1.62 1.75
N LEU A 67 -4.43 -0.74 2.30
CA LEU A 67 -4.42 -0.39 3.73
C LEU A 67 -5.81 0.01 4.29
N PRO A 68 -6.68 0.75 3.57
CA PRO A 68 -8.04 1.05 4.02
C PRO A 68 -8.91 -0.21 4.27
N LEU A 69 -8.74 -1.26 3.47
CA LEU A 69 -9.44 -2.54 3.61
C LEU A 69 -8.88 -3.37 4.78
N LEU A 70 -7.59 -3.19 5.10
CA LEU A 70 -6.95 -3.74 6.28
C LEU A 70 -7.20 -2.88 7.54
N SER A 71 -8.45 -2.44 7.74
CA SER A 71 -8.84 -1.71 8.95
C SER A 71 -9.56 -2.63 9.93
N VAL A 72 -9.31 -2.44 11.23
CA VAL A 72 -10.00 -3.18 12.31
C VAL A 72 -11.52 -3.12 12.14
N ARG A 73 -12.04 -2.03 11.59
CA ARG A 73 -13.48 -1.84 11.43
C ARG A 73 -14.10 -2.71 10.34
N TRP A 74 -13.37 -2.96 9.25
CA TRP A 74 -13.81 -3.90 8.22
C TRP A 74 -13.87 -5.33 8.79
N TRP A 75 -12.84 -5.69 9.57
CA TRP A 75 -12.70 -7.01 10.15
C TRP A 75 -13.56 -7.24 11.39
N ALA A 76 -13.88 -6.21 12.17
CA ALA A 76 -14.76 -6.29 13.35
C ALA A 76 -16.22 -6.63 12.97
N ALA A 77 -16.65 -6.29 11.76
CA ALA A 77 -17.95 -6.73 11.25
C ALA A 77 -17.95 -8.22 10.88
N GLN A 78 -16.80 -8.80 10.57
CA GLN A 78 -16.64 -10.19 10.13
C GLN A 78 -16.19 -11.13 11.25
N SER A 79 -15.67 -10.59 12.35
CA SER A 79 -15.19 -11.37 13.47
C SER A 79 -15.29 -10.60 14.79
N ARG A 80 -15.79 -11.28 15.83
CA ARG A 80 -15.81 -10.78 17.21
C ARG A 80 -14.55 -11.16 18.01
N GLU A 81 -13.60 -11.86 17.39
CA GLU A 81 -12.39 -12.33 18.08
C GLU A 81 -11.37 -11.19 18.24
N ALA A 82 -11.16 -10.74 19.47
CA ALA A 82 -10.23 -9.66 19.81
C ALA A 82 -8.81 -9.89 19.27
N ASP A 83 -8.34 -11.15 19.24
CA ASP A 83 -7.03 -11.50 18.71
C ASP A 83 -6.89 -11.25 17.20
N ARG A 84 -7.93 -11.51 16.42
CA ARG A 84 -7.91 -11.22 14.98
C ARG A 84 -7.81 -9.72 14.73
N LEU A 85 -8.54 -8.92 15.50
CA LEU A 85 -8.50 -7.46 15.40
C LEU A 85 -7.11 -6.91 15.78
N ARG A 86 -6.47 -7.47 16.80
CA ARG A 86 -5.08 -7.14 17.17
C ARG A 86 -4.10 -7.46 16.04
N VAL A 87 -4.23 -8.63 15.41
CA VAL A 87 -3.39 -9.05 14.28
C VAL A 87 -3.56 -8.12 13.09
N VAL A 88 -4.80 -7.80 12.68
CA VAL A 88 -5.07 -6.87 11.57
C VAL A 88 -4.50 -5.48 11.85
N GLN A 89 -4.67 -4.97 13.07
CA GLN A 89 -4.12 -3.66 13.45
C GLN A 89 -2.58 -3.64 13.44
N ALA A 90 -1.94 -4.72 13.88
CA ALA A 90 -0.50 -4.86 13.84
C ALA A 90 0.02 -4.94 12.39
N LEU A 91 -0.66 -5.73 11.55
CA LEU A 91 -0.34 -5.87 10.13
C LEU A 91 -0.50 -4.54 9.39
N HIS A 92 -1.61 -3.81 9.59
CA HIS A 92 -1.83 -2.49 9.00
C HIS A 92 -0.66 -1.53 9.33
N ARG A 93 -0.22 -1.51 10.60
CA ARG A 93 0.91 -0.67 11.02
C ARG A 93 2.22 -1.13 10.38
N GLN A 94 2.51 -2.42 10.35
CA GLN A 94 3.75 -2.92 9.73
C GLN A 94 3.78 -2.66 8.22
N LEU A 95 2.67 -2.87 7.53
CA LEU A 95 2.53 -2.55 6.11
C LEU A 95 2.63 -1.06 5.82
N SER A 96 2.18 -0.18 6.73
CA SER A 96 2.40 1.27 6.55
C SER A 96 3.89 1.65 6.59
N TYR A 97 4.71 0.96 7.37
CA TYR A 97 6.17 1.18 7.37
C TYR A 97 6.82 0.62 6.12
N LEU A 98 6.39 -0.57 5.67
CA LEU A 98 6.83 -1.14 4.41
C LEU A 98 6.47 -0.25 3.21
N LEU A 99 5.25 0.28 3.18
CA LEU A 99 4.80 1.27 2.20
C LEU A 99 5.75 2.48 2.18
N ALA A 100 6.03 3.08 3.34
CA ALA A 100 6.93 4.22 3.41
C ALA A 100 8.35 3.90 2.91
N ALA A 101 8.88 2.72 3.27
CA ALA A 101 10.19 2.27 2.79
C ALA A 101 10.21 2.10 1.26
N LEU A 102 9.17 1.53 0.65
CA LEU A 102 9.06 1.38 -0.80
C LEU A 102 8.91 2.74 -1.50
N LEU A 103 8.14 3.67 -0.95
CA LEU A 103 8.02 5.03 -1.53
C LEU A 103 9.35 5.79 -1.49
N VAL A 104 10.10 5.68 -0.39
CA VAL A 104 11.44 6.27 -0.29
C VAL A 104 12.40 5.60 -1.29
N ALA A 105 12.39 4.26 -1.37
CA ALA A 105 13.22 3.53 -2.33
C ALA A 105 12.90 3.92 -3.79
N HIS A 106 11.62 4.11 -4.11
CA HIS A 106 11.17 4.59 -5.42
C HIS A 106 11.72 5.99 -5.72
N ALA A 107 11.51 6.96 -4.83
CA ALA A 107 11.94 8.34 -5.05
C ALA A 107 13.47 8.47 -5.10
N VAL A 108 14.18 7.85 -4.15
CA VAL A 108 15.65 7.86 -4.12
C VAL A 108 16.22 7.12 -5.32
N GLY A 109 15.65 5.97 -5.69
CA GLY A 109 16.06 5.21 -6.86
C GLY A 109 15.99 6.05 -8.14
N LEU A 110 14.87 6.74 -8.37
CA LEU A 110 14.73 7.62 -9.54
C LEU A 110 15.75 8.77 -9.53
N VAL A 111 15.99 9.42 -8.39
CA VAL A 111 16.98 10.50 -8.26
C VAL A 111 18.41 10.02 -8.51
N LEU A 112 18.76 8.81 -8.06
CA LEU A 112 20.10 8.24 -8.27
C LEU A 112 20.32 7.80 -9.72
N LEU A 113 19.27 7.36 -10.42
CA LEU A 113 19.36 6.87 -11.80
C LEU A 113 19.34 8.01 -12.83
N GLU A 114 18.53 9.04 -12.59
CA GLU A 114 18.46 10.23 -13.45
C GLU A 114 18.51 11.49 -12.57
N PRO A 115 19.69 12.13 -12.42
CA PRO A 115 19.85 13.30 -11.57
C PRO A 115 18.93 14.47 -11.94
N ARG A 116 18.50 14.58 -13.20
CA ARG A 116 17.53 15.61 -13.63
C ARG A 116 16.17 15.47 -12.91
N VAL A 117 15.85 14.29 -12.36
CA VAL A 117 14.64 14.08 -11.54
C VAL A 117 14.61 15.00 -10.31
N VAL A 118 15.75 15.53 -9.86
CA VAL A 118 15.80 16.54 -8.79
C VAL A 118 14.99 17.79 -9.14
N GLU A 119 14.90 18.16 -10.43
CA GLU A 119 14.06 19.28 -10.88
C GLU A 119 12.57 19.04 -10.58
N TYR A 120 12.14 17.77 -10.58
CA TYR A 120 10.76 17.41 -10.22
C TYR A 120 10.46 17.52 -8.72
N LEU A 121 11.47 17.79 -7.88
CA LEU A 121 11.28 18.10 -6.45
C LEU A 121 10.92 19.57 -6.20
N LEU A 122 11.07 20.43 -7.21
CA LEU A 122 10.82 21.86 -7.10
C LEU A 122 9.33 22.19 -7.34
N PRO A 123 8.81 23.30 -6.77
CA PRO A 123 7.42 23.74 -7.00
C PRO A 123 7.07 24.04 -8.47
N THR A 124 8.08 24.19 -9.33
CA THR A 124 7.92 24.41 -10.77
C THR A 124 7.67 23.13 -11.56
N ALA A 125 7.74 21.96 -10.91
CA ALA A 125 7.51 20.68 -11.56
C ALA A 125 6.07 20.57 -12.11
N PRO A 126 5.84 19.75 -13.14
CA PRO A 126 4.50 19.45 -13.62
C PRO A 126 3.58 18.97 -12.48
N GLY A 127 2.32 19.38 -12.50
CA GLY A 127 1.40 19.13 -11.37
C GLY A 127 1.24 17.66 -10.99
N TYR A 128 1.41 16.72 -11.91
CA TYR A 128 1.36 15.30 -11.60
C TYR A 128 2.59 14.79 -10.83
N MET A 129 3.76 15.39 -11.02
CA MET A 129 4.95 15.11 -10.19
C MET A 129 4.75 15.67 -8.79
N LEU A 130 4.25 16.91 -8.68
CA LEU A 130 3.88 17.51 -7.40
C LEU A 130 2.83 16.68 -6.65
N ALA A 131 1.87 16.06 -7.36
CA ALA A 131 0.89 15.17 -6.77
C ALA A 131 1.55 13.93 -6.12
N GLY A 132 2.56 13.34 -6.77
CA GLY A 132 3.34 12.22 -6.21
C GLY A 132 4.08 12.62 -4.93
N LEU A 133 4.72 13.80 -4.93
CA LEU A 133 5.40 14.34 -3.75
C LEU A 133 4.42 14.64 -2.61
N LEU A 134 3.28 15.26 -2.92
CA LEU A 134 2.26 15.57 -1.92
C LEU A 134 1.67 14.28 -1.35
N ALA A 135 1.46 13.23 -2.15
CA ALA A 135 1.04 11.91 -1.67
C ALA A 135 2.07 11.31 -0.70
N LEU A 136 3.37 11.37 -1.03
CA LEU A 136 4.46 10.93 -0.14
C LEU A 136 4.45 11.68 1.20
N VAL A 137 4.30 13.02 1.16
CA VAL A 137 4.19 13.86 2.36
C VAL A 137 2.96 13.46 3.18
N LEU A 138 1.80 13.28 2.55
CA LEU A 138 0.57 12.87 3.25
C LEU A 138 0.71 11.50 3.91
N VAL A 139 1.30 10.51 3.23
CA VAL A 139 1.57 9.18 3.82
C VAL A 139 2.50 9.30 5.03
N THR A 140 3.54 10.11 4.93
CA THR A 140 4.47 10.37 6.04
C THR A 140 3.76 11.03 7.22
N VAL A 141 2.96 12.06 6.97
CA VAL A 141 2.16 12.76 7.98
C VAL A 141 1.15 11.80 8.63
N LEU A 142 0.50 10.93 7.85
CA LEU A 142 -0.41 9.88 8.36
C LEU A 142 0.31 8.94 9.33
N ILE A 143 1.51 8.46 8.99
CA ILE A 143 2.29 7.55 9.85
C ILE A 143 2.71 8.25 11.15
N VAL A 144 3.28 9.46 11.04
CA VAL A 144 3.75 10.24 12.20
C VAL A 144 2.60 10.59 13.14
N THR A 145 1.50 11.12 12.60
CA THR A 145 0.32 11.50 13.40
C THR A 145 -0.36 10.27 14.02
N SER A 146 -0.37 9.13 13.36
CA SER A 146 -0.90 7.87 13.92
C SER A 146 -0.12 7.42 15.15
N ARG A 147 1.21 7.60 15.17
CA ARG A 147 2.06 7.32 16.35
C ARG A 147 1.89 8.40 17.43
N ALA A 148 1.82 9.66 17.03
CA ALA A 148 1.71 10.80 17.95
C ALA A 148 0.31 10.97 18.56
N ARG A 149 -0.72 10.29 18.03
CA ARG A 149 -2.12 10.41 18.45
C ARG A 149 -2.31 10.30 19.97
N LEU A 150 -1.71 9.29 20.60
CA LEU A 150 -1.84 9.05 22.04
C LEU A 150 -1.25 10.20 22.87
N ARG A 151 -0.16 10.81 22.39
CA ARG A 151 0.49 11.94 23.06
C ARG A 151 -0.33 13.24 22.93
N ARG A 152 -0.96 13.45 21.76
CA ARG A 152 -1.74 14.67 21.46
C ARG A 152 -3.18 14.66 22.01
N ARG A 153 -3.59 13.60 22.72
CA ARG A 153 -4.95 13.42 23.27
C ARG A 153 -6.07 13.66 22.22
N TRP A 154 -5.78 13.38 20.95
CA TRP A 154 -6.74 13.61 19.87
C TRP A 154 -7.92 12.66 20.01
N SER A 155 -9.14 13.20 20.05
CA SER A 155 -10.37 12.40 20.12
C SER A 155 -10.39 11.32 19.01
N HIS A 156 -10.76 10.10 19.38
CA HIS A 156 -10.71 8.96 18.46
C HIS A 156 -11.59 9.17 17.22
N SER A 157 -12.74 9.83 17.38
CA SER A 157 -13.64 10.14 16.26
C SER A 157 -13.08 11.20 15.31
N GLY A 158 -12.48 12.26 15.85
CA GLY A 158 -11.86 13.34 15.06
C GLY A 158 -10.66 12.84 14.28
N TRP A 159 -9.71 12.18 14.96
CA TRP A 159 -8.53 11.59 14.34
C TRP A 159 -8.89 10.63 13.22
N ARG A 160 -9.90 9.78 13.44
CA ARG A 160 -10.34 8.79 12.44
C ARG A 160 -10.85 9.45 11.16
N ARG A 161 -11.70 10.47 11.26
CA ARG A 161 -12.21 11.19 10.08
C ARG A 161 -11.08 11.86 9.32
N TRP A 162 -10.19 12.52 10.05
CA TRP A 162 -9.02 13.17 9.46
C TRP A 162 -8.10 12.15 8.77
N HIS A 163 -7.80 11.03 9.41
CA HIS A 163 -6.95 9.97 8.84
C HIS A 163 -7.57 9.40 7.57
N ALA A 164 -8.88 9.08 7.59
CA ALA A 164 -9.58 8.59 6.41
C ALA A 164 -9.58 9.61 5.25
N ALA A 165 -9.80 10.90 5.54
CA ALA A 165 -9.77 11.96 4.54
C ALA A 165 -8.38 12.12 3.92
N MET A 166 -7.32 12.14 4.74
CA MET A 166 -5.94 12.22 4.28
C MET A 166 -5.52 10.98 3.49
N SER A 167 -5.95 9.77 3.89
CA SER A 167 -5.72 8.55 3.11
C SER A 167 -6.39 8.61 1.74
N ALA A 168 -7.65 9.07 1.68
CA ALA A 168 -8.36 9.22 0.41
C ALA A 168 -7.68 10.26 -0.50
N ALA A 169 -7.22 11.39 0.07
CA ALA A 169 -6.44 12.38 -0.66
C ALA A 169 -5.12 11.81 -1.18
N ALA A 170 -4.38 11.05 -0.37
CA ALA A 170 -3.14 10.40 -0.80
C ALA A 170 -3.36 9.41 -1.95
N ILE A 171 -4.44 8.61 -1.91
CA ILE A 171 -4.80 7.70 -3.00
C ILE A 171 -5.18 8.49 -4.26
N GLY A 172 -5.98 9.55 -4.14
CA GLY A 172 -6.37 10.40 -5.26
C GLY A 172 -5.18 11.08 -5.93
N LEU A 173 -4.25 11.62 -5.14
CA LEU A 173 -3.00 12.22 -5.63
C LEU A 173 -2.08 11.18 -6.28
N THR A 174 -2.02 9.96 -5.73
CA THR A 174 -1.29 8.84 -6.36
C THR A 174 -1.91 8.48 -7.72
N GLY A 175 -3.25 8.46 -7.80
CA GLY A 175 -3.96 8.26 -9.06
C GLY A 175 -3.66 9.36 -10.09
N TRP A 176 -3.66 10.62 -9.68
CA TRP A 176 -3.26 11.75 -10.54
C TRP A 176 -1.81 11.61 -11.01
N HIS A 177 -0.90 11.28 -10.10
CA HIS A 177 0.52 11.07 -10.41
C HIS A 177 0.71 9.98 -11.47
N LEU A 178 0.07 8.82 -11.28
CA LEU A 178 0.11 7.70 -12.24
C LEU A 178 -0.54 8.06 -13.58
N TRP A 179 -1.61 8.86 -13.55
CA TRP A 179 -2.27 9.34 -14.76
C TRP A 179 -1.35 10.25 -15.58
N GLY A 180 -0.79 11.28 -14.95
CA GLY A 180 0.08 12.26 -15.62
C GLY A 180 1.43 11.70 -16.05
N ALA A 181 1.95 10.68 -15.36
CA ALA A 181 3.16 9.97 -15.78
C ALA A 181 2.96 9.12 -17.05
N ALA A 182 1.71 8.94 -17.50
CA ALA A 182 1.31 8.19 -18.70
C ALA A 182 1.74 6.71 -18.77
N TYR A 183 2.56 6.22 -17.83
CA TYR A 183 3.06 4.85 -17.81
C TYR A 183 1.94 3.80 -17.70
N TRP A 184 0.82 4.15 -17.07
CA TRP A 184 -0.24 3.22 -16.66
C TRP A 184 -1.54 3.33 -17.45
N VAL A 185 -1.71 4.38 -18.25
CA VAL A 185 -3.01 4.72 -18.85
C VAL A 185 -3.03 4.66 -20.37
N VAL A 186 -2.02 4.00 -20.94
CA VAL A 186 -1.86 3.91 -22.40
C VAL A 186 -2.97 3.09 -23.05
N THR A 187 -3.61 2.17 -22.31
CA THR A 187 -4.68 1.31 -22.84
C THR A 187 -5.94 1.37 -21.98
N PRO A 188 -7.15 1.20 -22.55
CA PRO A 188 -8.38 1.13 -21.78
C PRO A 188 -8.38 0.04 -20.70
N ARG A 189 -7.70 -1.09 -20.97
CA ARG A 189 -7.57 -2.19 -19.99
C ARG A 189 -6.71 -1.79 -18.80
N ALA A 190 -5.60 -1.11 -19.03
CA ALA A 190 -4.73 -0.61 -17.96
C ALA A 190 -5.46 0.46 -17.12
N LEU A 191 -6.24 1.33 -17.77
CA LEU A 191 -7.11 2.29 -17.08
C LEU A 191 -8.16 1.61 -16.20
N LEU A 192 -8.85 0.58 -16.70
CA LEU A 192 -9.82 -0.19 -15.91
C LEU A 192 -9.15 -0.89 -14.73
N ALA A 193 -7.96 -1.46 -14.93
CA ALA A 193 -7.18 -2.06 -13.84
C ALA A 193 -6.79 -1.02 -12.79
N ALA A 194 -6.34 0.16 -13.19
CA ALA A 194 -6.03 1.28 -12.30
C ALA A 194 -7.26 1.76 -11.51
N GLY A 195 -8.38 1.95 -12.20
CA GLY A 195 -9.65 2.35 -11.60
C GLY A 195 -10.16 1.32 -10.60
N TRP A 196 -10.01 0.03 -10.89
CA TRP A 196 -10.38 -1.04 -9.95
C TRP A 196 -9.44 -1.06 -8.74
N LEU A 197 -8.13 -1.02 -8.94
CA LEU A 197 -7.13 -1.09 -7.88
C LEU A 197 -7.18 0.11 -6.95
N LEU A 198 -7.35 1.33 -7.46
CA LEU A 198 -7.37 2.54 -6.63
C LEU A 198 -8.79 2.92 -6.19
N GLY A 199 -9.76 2.82 -7.09
CA GLY A 199 -11.11 3.30 -6.89
C GLY A 199 -11.92 2.42 -5.94
N VAL A 200 -11.93 1.09 -6.15
CA VAL A 200 -12.79 0.19 -5.37
C VAL A 200 -12.45 0.21 -3.87
N PRO A 201 -11.18 0.06 -3.44
CA PRO A 201 -10.85 0.14 -2.01
C PRO A 201 -11.18 1.49 -1.39
N THR A 202 -10.97 2.57 -2.14
CA THR A 202 -11.22 3.94 -1.68
C THR A 202 -12.72 4.16 -1.47
N VAL A 203 -13.54 3.81 -2.46
CA VAL A 203 -15.00 3.93 -2.37
C VAL A 203 -15.54 3.03 -1.26
N LEU A 204 -15.12 1.76 -1.20
CA LEU A 204 -15.53 0.84 -0.14
C LEU A 204 -15.15 1.38 1.24
N SER A 205 -13.94 1.90 1.40
CA SER A 205 -13.49 2.52 2.64
C SER A 205 -14.35 3.72 3.04
N LEU A 206 -14.61 4.65 2.11
CA LEU A 206 -15.41 5.85 2.35
C LEU A 206 -16.86 5.51 2.72
N VAL A 207 -17.50 4.64 1.92
CA VAL A 207 -18.86 4.16 2.16
C VAL A 207 -18.93 3.45 3.52
N TRP A 208 -17.95 2.60 3.79
CA TRP A 208 -17.87 1.91 5.08
C TRP A 208 -17.83 2.95 6.19
N HIS A 209 -16.88 3.89 6.16
CA HIS A 209 -16.64 4.89 7.21
C HIS A 209 -17.86 5.74 7.61
N ARG A 210 -18.88 5.84 6.76
CA ARG A 210 -20.17 6.48 7.09
C ARG A 210 -21.04 5.67 8.04
N ARG A 211 -20.91 4.34 8.08
CA ARG A 211 -21.72 3.46 8.96
C ARG A 211 -21.30 3.63 10.43
N PRO A 212 -22.24 3.65 11.40
CA PRO A 212 -21.89 3.65 12.81
C PRO A 212 -21.06 2.40 13.15
N PRO A 213 -20.08 2.49 14.08
CA PRO A 213 -19.35 1.30 14.51
C PRO A 213 -20.35 0.30 15.09
N ALA A 214 -20.28 -0.97 14.65
CA ALA A 214 -20.96 -2.03 15.36
C ALA A 214 -20.52 -1.97 16.82
N ARG A 215 -21.47 -1.92 17.75
CA ARG A 215 -21.15 -1.97 19.19
C ARG A 215 -20.40 -3.28 19.40
N LEU A 216 -19.08 -3.21 19.58
CA LEU A 216 -18.31 -4.32 20.12
C LEU A 216 -18.93 -4.55 21.50
N ALA A 217 -19.63 -5.67 21.67
CA ALA A 217 -20.24 -6.04 22.94
C ALA A 217 -19.16 -5.92 24.02
N ALA A 218 -19.44 -5.12 25.05
CA ALA A 218 -18.52 -4.74 26.11
C ALA A 218 -18.02 -5.93 26.97
N ASP A 219 -18.44 -7.15 26.66
CA ASP A 219 -18.34 -8.33 27.53
C ASP A 219 -17.06 -9.15 27.41
N THR A 220 -16.11 -8.80 26.54
CA THR A 220 -14.80 -9.45 26.59
C THR A 220 -13.83 -8.61 27.41
N GLN A 221 -14.00 -8.67 28.73
CA GLN A 221 -12.93 -8.43 29.70
C GLN A 221 -11.76 -9.38 29.36
N SER A 222 -10.90 -8.93 28.45
CA SER A 222 -9.72 -9.69 28.08
C SER A 222 -8.70 -9.55 29.19
N SER A 223 -8.49 -10.65 29.92
CA SER A 223 -7.22 -10.90 30.60
C SER A 223 -6.06 -10.49 29.67
N PRO A 224 -4.92 -9.98 30.19
CA PRO A 224 -3.76 -9.64 29.39
C PRO A 224 -3.24 -10.91 28.69
N GLY A 225 -3.82 -11.19 27.52
CA GLY A 225 -3.41 -12.28 26.67
C GLY A 225 -1.99 -12.03 26.19
N PRO A 226 -1.21 -13.09 25.94
CA PRO A 226 0.14 -12.96 25.42
C PRO A 226 0.12 -12.04 24.20
N ARG A 227 1.04 -11.06 24.17
CA ARG A 227 1.16 -10.08 23.10
C ARG A 227 1.22 -10.84 21.78
N CYS A 228 0.12 -10.83 21.02
CA CYS A 228 0.05 -11.46 19.71
C CYS A 228 0.91 -10.63 18.76
N ALA A 229 2.22 -10.84 18.82
CA ALA A 229 3.15 -10.26 17.89
C ALA A 229 2.84 -10.90 16.53
N VAL A 230 2.33 -10.11 15.58
CA VAL A 230 2.55 -10.45 14.18
C VAL A 230 4.06 -10.52 14.03
N GLY A 231 4.57 -11.74 13.91
CA GLY A 231 6.00 -11.99 13.89
C GLY A 231 6.62 -11.10 12.83
N ALA A 232 7.69 -10.40 13.19
CA ALA A 232 8.47 -9.61 12.23
C ALA A 232 8.79 -10.45 10.97
N SER A 233 8.93 -11.76 11.13
CA SER A 233 9.08 -12.74 10.05
C SER A 233 8.06 -12.61 8.92
N LEU A 234 6.77 -12.38 9.18
CA LEU A 234 5.77 -12.27 8.11
C LEU A 234 6.04 -11.07 7.21
N VAL A 235 6.31 -9.92 7.81
CA VAL A 235 6.56 -8.67 7.08
C VAL A 235 7.87 -8.76 6.31
N TRP A 236 8.91 -9.34 6.91
CA TRP A 236 10.18 -9.60 6.23
C TRP A 236 10.00 -10.55 5.05
N SER A 237 9.25 -11.65 5.21
CA SER A 237 8.93 -12.54 4.09
C SER A 237 8.19 -11.80 2.98
N MET A 238 7.23 -10.92 3.32
CA MET A 238 6.53 -10.11 2.33
C MET A 238 7.45 -9.12 1.62
N LEU A 239 8.34 -8.45 2.35
CA LEU A 239 9.35 -7.57 1.74
C LEU A 239 10.23 -8.34 0.76
N VAL A 240 10.76 -9.50 1.16
CA VAL A 240 11.59 -10.35 0.29
C VAL A 240 10.82 -10.74 -0.97
N LEU A 241 9.56 -11.18 -0.83
CA LEU A 241 8.72 -11.55 -1.98
C LEU A 241 8.39 -10.36 -2.88
N ILE A 242 8.18 -9.16 -2.32
CA ILE A 242 8.00 -7.94 -3.10
C ILE A 242 9.28 -7.59 -3.86
N VAL A 243 10.45 -7.66 -3.23
CA VAL A 243 11.74 -7.41 -3.90
C VAL A 243 11.98 -8.39 -5.04
N ILE A 244 11.71 -9.69 -4.83
CA ILE A 244 11.80 -10.70 -5.89
C ILE A 244 10.82 -10.38 -7.03
N ALA A 245 9.58 -10.01 -6.72
CA ALA A 245 8.58 -9.66 -7.73
C ALA A 245 8.96 -8.40 -8.52
N VAL A 246 9.54 -7.39 -7.87
CA VAL A 246 10.07 -6.18 -8.50
C VAL A 246 11.24 -6.53 -9.42
N ALA A 247 12.20 -7.34 -8.95
CA ALA A 247 13.31 -7.78 -9.77
C ALA A 247 12.85 -8.60 -10.97
N ALA A 248 11.88 -9.51 -10.80
CA ALA A 248 11.28 -10.27 -11.89
C ALA A 248 10.49 -9.39 -12.87
N PHE A 249 9.84 -8.33 -12.38
CA PHE A 249 9.16 -7.34 -13.21
C PHE A 249 10.15 -6.55 -14.08
N ALA A 250 11.28 -6.16 -13.49
CA ALA A 250 12.37 -5.42 -14.13
C ALA A 250 13.24 -6.27 -15.05
N TRP A 251 13.33 -7.58 -14.79
CA TRP A 251 14.01 -8.54 -15.65
C TRP A 251 13.16 -8.86 -16.88
N ARG A 252 13.09 -7.90 -17.81
CA ARG A 252 12.62 -8.16 -19.17
C ARG A 252 13.76 -7.93 -20.14
N PRO A 253 13.90 -8.77 -21.17
CA PRO A 253 14.74 -8.40 -22.28
C PRO A 253 14.22 -7.06 -22.81
N ALA A 254 15.12 -6.08 -22.93
CA ALA A 254 14.81 -4.86 -23.66
C ALA A 254 14.26 -5.29 -25.02
N ALA A 255 13.12 -4.75 -25.42
CA ALA A 255 12.63 -5.04 -26.76
C ALA A 255 13.70 -4.56 -27.75
N ASP A 256 14.06 -5.37 -28.75
CA ASP A 256 14.97 -4.96 -29.85
C ASP A 256 14.40 -3.80 -30.71
N VAL A 257 13.31 -3.21 -30.27
CA VAL A 257 12.73 -1.99 -30.83
C VAL A 257 13.68 -0.86 -30.46
N ARG A 258 14.41 -0.34 -31.46
CA ARG A 258 15.16 0.92 -31.32
C ARG A 258 14.22 1.93 -30.62
N PRO A 259 14.60 2.47 -29.47
CA PRO A 259 13.74 3.42 -28.78
C PRO A 259 13.47 4.56 -29.74
N ASP A 260 12.20 4.83 -29.98
CA ASP A 260 11.78 6.10 -30.55
C ASP A 260 12.42 7.18 -29.65
N PRO A 261 13.22 8.13 -30.18
CA PRO A 261 13.96 9.09 -29.36
C PRO A 261 13.07 9.90 -28.39
N HIS A 262 11.75 9.84 -28.58
CA HIS A 262 10.76 10.40 -27.68
C HIS A 262 9.76 9.30 -27.24
N PRO A 263 10.10 8.47 -26.23
CA PRO A 263 9.22 7.38 -25.78
C PRO A 263 7.96 7.86 -25.05
N TYR A 264 7.83 9.17 -24.81
CA TYR A 264 6.69 9.77 -24.13
C TYR A 264 5.84 10.56 -25.13
N PRO A 265 4.55 10.21 -25.34
CA PRO A 265 3.67 11.00 -26.17
C PRO A 265 3.53 12.39 -25.55
N CYS A 266 4.06 13.40 -26.24
CA CYS A 266 3.97 14.80 -25.81
C CYS A 266 2.49 15.19 -25.77
N PRO A 267 1.92 15.50 -24.58
CA PRO A 267 0.53 15.87 -24.50
C PRO A 267 0.35 17.22 -25.19
N THR A 268 -0.34 17.22 -26.33
CA THR A 268 -0.94 18.42 -26.95
C THR A 268 -0.05 19.66 -27.01
N GLY A 269 1.05 19.62 -27.80
CA GLY A 269 1.63 20.85 -28.36
C GLY A 269 3.05 21.23 -27.97
N GLY A 270 3.83 20.35 -27.36
CA GLY A 270 5.28 20.59 -27.24
C GLY A 270 5.97 19.54 -26.39
N CYS A 271 7.00 18.92 -26.96
CA CYS A 271 8.04 18.29 -26.18
C CYS A 271 8.98 19.43 -25.72
N LEU A 272 9.28 19.50 -24.42
CA LEU A 272 10.37 20.36 -23.92
C LEU A 272 11.71 19.91 -24.52
#